data_AF-A0A076H7Z9-F1
#
_entry.id   AF-A0A076H7Z9-F1
#
_cell.length_a   1.000
_cell.length_b   1.000
_cell.length_c   1.000
_cell.angle_alpha   90.00
_cell.angle_beta   90.00
_cell.angle_gamma   90.00
#
_symmetry.space_group_name_H-M   'P 1'
#
loop_
_entity.id
_entity.type
_entity.pdbx_description
1 polymer ?
#
loop_
_entity_poly.entity_id
_entity_poly.type
_entity_poly.pdbx_seq_one_letter_code
_entity_poly.pdbx_strand_id
1 'polypeptide(L)'
;MFLKFLDSILPGSGAIIKTAVRAVQRGVASLVQSLRDDWAKATSSQRGTSRPSEEIRHDIEEIDGEITDLEKKLRRDGQLNRSNKEELEELRRQAMDLAEEHQQARSEETTSEILQEKTEASATSLSQDYLHILDWSRGPAVRMKPCPKCRAPMHLNRRNQPQNAIFTIKDYFWACTNFYIPEGTPGRCKGTLPFSDQDFGLLHKAGIPELEINRDHFTLITSQKPALKVIERRMSQAIGAQDIDVNCPIHGLPLVLQEKQTAEEGNVLDYYYLRCPHIGCGQTRKLKDAAQLASFLTRITGEGILS
;
A
#
# COMPACT_ATOMS: atom_id res chain seq x y z
N MET A 1 5.83 -23.19 -31.62
CA MET A 1 6.17 -21.77 -31.90
C MET A 1 5.73 -20.89 -30.73
N PHE A 2 6.31 -21.08 -29.53
CA PHE A 2 5.92 -20.42 -28.27
C PHE A 2 7.13 -20.28 -27.31
N LEU A 3 8.32 -20.00 -27.86
CA LEU A 3 9.59 -19.94 -27.13
C LEU A 3 10.48 -18.78 -27.60
N LYS A 4 9.95 -17.54 -27.62
CA LYS A 4 10.76 -16.32 -27.78
C LYS A 4 10.13 -15.13 -27.05
N PHE A 5 10.10 -15.17 -25.72
CA PHE A 5 9.83 -13.98 -24.90
C PHE A 5 10.66 -13.96 -23.61
N LEU A 6 11.81 -14.63 -23.61
CA LEU A 6 12.67 -14.77 -22.42
C LEU A 6 13.99 -13.99 -22.46
N ASP A 7 14.32 -13.27 -23.53
CA ASP A 7 15.56 -12.48 -23.55
C ASP A 7 15.26 -11.01 -23.83
N SER A 8 15.35 -10.17 -22.80
CA SER A 8 16.37 -9.11 -22.77
C SER A 8 16.30 -8.24 -21.50
N ILE A 9 17.50 -7.89 -21.03
CA ILE A 9 17.94 -6.82 -20.11
C ILE A 9 18.22 -7.20 -18.63
N LEU A 10 19.51 -7.49 -18.40
CA LEU A 10 20.33 -7.23 -17.19
C LEU A 10 21.04 -5.85 -17.38
N PRO A 11 21.66 -5.17 -16.36
CA PRO A 11 22.09 -5.66 -15.04
C PRO A 11 21.62 -4.78 -13.85
N GLY A 12 21.44 -5.37 -12.68
CA GLY A 12 21.24 -4.62 -11.42
C GLY A 12 19.79 -4.31 -11.07
N SER A 13 18.92 -5.30 -10.94
CA SER A 13 17.68 -5.22 -10.15
C SER A 13 17.08 -6.63 -10.08
N GLY A 14 16.70 -7.05 -8.87
CA GLY A 14 16.26 -8.41 -8.54
C GLY A 14 15.27 -8.98 -9.55
N ALA A 15 15.73 -9.97 -10.29
CA ALA A 15 14.93 -10.65 -11.29
C ALA A 15 14.08 -11.74 -10.63
N ILE A 16 12.79 -11.75 -11.00
CA ILE A 16 11.88 -12.92 -11.04
C ILE A 16 11.24 -13.18 -9.65
N ILE A 17 9.92 -13.36 -9.49
CA ILE A 17 9.14 -14.46 -10.09
C ILE A 17 7.68 -14.06 -10.41
N LYS A 18 7.30 -14.31 -11.68
CA LYS A 18 5.91 -14.43 -12.13
C LYS A 18 5.42 -15.83 -11.78
N THR A 19 4.66 -15.98 -10.72
CA THR A 19 3.82 -17.17 -10.53
C THR A 19 2.43 -16.83 -11.04
N ALA A 20 2.15 -17.29 -12.26
CA ALA A 20 0.79 -17.31 -12.79
C ALA A 20 -0.05 -18.27 -11.92
N VAL A 21 -0.92 -17.72 -11.09
CA VAL A 21 -1.79 -18.52 -10.21
C VAL A 21 -2.89 -19.17 -11.04
N ARG A 22 -2.68 -20.43 -11.45
CA ARG A 22 -3.78 -21.34 -11.79
C ARG A 22 -3.98 -22.31 -10.64
N ALA A 23 -4.84 -21.97 -9.69
CA ALA A 23 -5.54 -22.97 -8.87
C ALA A 23 -6.66 -22.33 -8.05
N VAL A 24 -7.89 -22.51 -8.51
CA VAL A 24 -9.09 -22.32 -7.68
C VAL A 24 -9.19 -23.50 -6.70
N GLN A 25 -9.49 -23.19 -5.43
CA GLN A 25 -10.02 -24.06 -4.38
C GLN A 25 -9.19 -25.20 -3.75
N ARG A 26 -7.95 -25.51 -4.18
CA ARG A 26 -7.08 -26.46 -3.42
C ARG A 26 -5.61 -26.05 -3.28
N GLY A 27 -5.29 -24.79 -3.58
CA GLY A 27 -3.93 -24.41 -3.95
C GLY A 27 -3.19 -23.46 -3.02
N VAL A 28 -3.74 -23.03 -1.88
CA VAL A 28 -3.05 -21.99 -1.07
C VAL A 28 -1.79 -22.54 -0.41
N ALA A 29 -1.83 -23.75 0.17
CA ALA A 29 -0.62 -24.38 0.70
C ALA A 29 0.45 -24.61 -0.38
N SER A 30 0.06 -25.03 -1.59
CA SER A 30 1.00 -25.20 -2.71
C SER A 30 1.49 -23.87 -3.29
N LEU A 31 0.66 -22.82 -3.27
CA LEU A 31 1.04 -21.47 -3.70
C LEU A 31 2.01 -20.86 -2.69
N VAL A 32 1.72 -20.94 -1.40
CA VAL A 32 2.60 -20.51 -0.30
C VAL A 32 3.91 -21.29 -0.35
N GLN A 33 3.88 -22.61 -0.58
CA GLN A 33 5.09 -23.40 -0.71
C GLN A 33 5.88 -23.04 -1.98
N SER A 34 5.21 -22.81 -3.12
CA SER A 34 5.86 -22.30 -4.32
C SER A 34 6.50 -20.95 -4.06
N LEU A 35 5.79 -20.01 -3.43
CA LEU A 35 6.31 -18.69 -3.05
C LEU A 35 7.50 -18.83 -2.10
N ARG A 36 7.47 -19.78 -1.16
CA ARG A 36 8.57 -20.08 -0.24
C ARG A 36 9.79 -20.61 -0.99
N ASP A 37 9.61 -21.55 -1.90
CA ASP A 37 10.70 -22.13 -2.71
C ASP A 37 11.29 -21.08 -3.67
N ASP A 38 10.43 -20.25 -4.24
CA ASP A 38 10.75 -19.14 -5.13
C ASP A 38 11.52 -18.04 -4.38
N TRP A 39 11.07 -17.68 -3.18
CA TRP A 39 11.76 -16.72 -2.30
C TRP A 39 13.09 -17.27 -1.79
N ALA A 40 13.18 -18.55 -1.45
CA ALA A 40 14.44 -19.20 -1.06
C ALA A 40 15.46 -19.16 -2.20
N LYS A 41 15.02 -19.35 -3.46
CA LYS A 41 15.88 -19.20 -4.64
C LYS A 41 16.32 -17.75 -4.85
N ALA A 42 15.39 -16.80 -4.76
CA ALA A 42 15.69 -15.37 -4.92
C ALA A 42 16.68 -14.85 -3.85
N THR A 43 16.45 -15.18 -2.59
CA THR A 43 17.32 -14.78 -1.46
C THR A 43 18.68 -15.48 -1.47
N SER A 44 18.77 -16.73 -1.91
CA SER A 44 20.08 -17.40 -2.09
C SER A 44 20.93 -16.75 -3.18
N SER A 45 20.30 -16.08 -4.15
CA SER A 45 20.94 -15.38 -5.26
C SER A 45 21.25 -13.90 -4.92
N GLN A 46 20.46 -13.30 -4.03
CA GLN A 46 20.59 -11.92 -3.54
C GLN A 46 21.18 -11.87 -2.13
N ARG A 47 22.38 -12.42 -1.90
CA ARG A 47 23.25 -11.98 -0.78
C ARG A 47 23.84 -10.59 -1.07
N GLY A 48 22.98 -9.66 -1.47
CA GLY A 48 23.29 -8.24 -1.58
C GLY A 48 22.79 -7.57 -0.31
N THR A 49 23.65 -6.75 0.28
CA THR A 49 23.40 -5.85 1.40
C THR A 49 22.23 -4.90 1.15
N SER A 50 20.98 -5.37 1.29
CA SER A 50 19.85 -4.44 1.40
C SER A 50 19.91 -3.79 2.76
N ARG A 51 19.91 -2.46 2.79
CA ARG A 51 19.76 -1.71 4.03
C ARG A 51 18.37 -1.99 4.63
N PRO A 52 18.21 -1.98 5.96
CA PRO A 52 16.90 -2.05 6.61
C PRO A 52 15.95 -0.95 6.11
N SER A 53 14.65 -1.25 5.98
CA SER A 53 13.66 -0.26 5.53
C SER A 53 13.65 1.00 6.40
N GLU A 54 13.82 0.83 7.71
CA GLU A 54 13.92 1.91 8.69
C GLU A 54 15.08 2.89 8.44
N GLU A 55 16.24 2.40 7.99
CA GLU A 55 17.37 3.28 7.67
C GLU A 55 17.07 4.12 6.42
N ILE A 56 16.50 3.50 5.39
CA ILE A 56 16.12 4.18 4.16
C ILE A 56 15.03 5.24 4.45
N ARG A 57 14.11 4.94 5.37
CA ARG A 57 13.08 5.88 5.83
C ARG A 57 13.69 7.13 6.46
N HIS A 58 14.69 6.96 7.31
CA HIS A 58 15.40 8.09 7.91
C HIS A 58 16.05 8.97 6.84
N ASP A 59 16.68 8.39 5.82
CA ASP A 59 17.26 9.14 4.71
C ASP A 59 16.19 9.93 3.93
N ILE A 60 15.00 9.34 3.70
CA ILE A 60 13.88 10.05 3.06
C ILE A 60 13.45 11.25 3.91
N GLU A 61 13.36 11.11 5.23
CA GLU A 61 12.98 12.19 6.13
C GLU A 61 14.03 13.33 6.17
N GLU A 62 15.32 12.99 6.11
CA GLU A 62 16.42 13.96 6.02
C GLU A 62 16.37 14.76 4.71
N ILE A 63 16.27 14.06 3.57
CA ILE A 63 16.13 14.69 2.25
C ILE A 63 14.88 15.56 2.17
N ASP A 64 13.76 15.12 2.74
CA ASP A 64 12.53 15.92 2.78
C ASP A 64 12.71 17.23 3.56
N GLY A 65 13.52 17.21 4.63
CA GLY A 65 13.91 18.39 5.39
C GLY A 65 14.68 19.40 4.52
N GLU A 66 15.67 18.93 3.76
CA GLU A 66 16.46 19.77 2.86
C GLU A 66 15.61 20.36 1.72
N ILE A 67 14.76 19.55 1.08
CA ILE A 67 13.79 20.00 0.08
C ILE A 67 12.90 21.09 0.67
N THR A 68 12.36 20.86 1.87
CA THR A 68 11.49 21.80 2.56
C THR A 68 12.17 23.15 2.80
N ASP A 69 13.46 23.16 3.15
CA ASP A 69 14.21 24.38 3.40
C ASP A 69 14.48 25.19 2.12
N LEU A 70 14.80 24.50 1.01
CA LEU A 70 14.89 25.13 -0.31
C LEU A 70 13.53 25.70 -0.76
N GLU A 71 12.43 25.01 -0.51
CA GLU A 71 11.09 25.50 -0.84
C GLU A 71 10.64 26.67 0.05
N LYS A 72 11.01 26.68 1.34
CA LYS A 72 10.84 27.87 2.20
C LYS A 72 11.65 29.05 1.68
N LYS A 73 12.89 28.82 1.22
CA LYS A 73 13.74 29.86 0.61
C LYS A 73 13.10 30.41 -0.68
N LEU A 74 12.61 29.53 -1.56
CA LEU A 74 11.89 29.93 -2.76
C LEU A 74 10.67 30.80 -2.43
N ARG A 75 9.86 30.42 -1.43
CA ARG A 75 8.70 31.21 -1.00
C ARG A 75 9.08 32.58 -0.43
N ARG A 76 10.18 32.66 0.31
CA ARG A 76 10.68 33.90 0.91
C ARG A 76 11.24 34.86 -0.12
N ASP A 77 12.06 34.34 -1.03
CA ASP A 77 12.87 35.14 -1.96
C ASP A 77 12.19 35.32 -3.32
N GLY A 78 11.11 34.57 -3.60
CA GLY A 78 10.39 34.52 -4.87
C GLY A 78 11.13 33.74 -5.97
N GLN A 79 12.41 33.47 -5.80
CA GLN A 79 13.23 32.70 -6.74
C GLN A 79 14.39 32.00 -6.03
N LEU A 80 14.81 30.87 -6.60
CA LEU A 80 16.07 30.21 -6.25
C LEU A 80 17.16 30.62 -7.23
N ASN A 81 18.39 30.78 -6.72
CA ASN A 81 19.57 30.85 -7.57
C ASN A 81 19.76 29.52 -8.33
N ARG A 82 20.62 29.52 -9.36
CA ARG A 82 20.82 28.33 -10.20
C ARG A 82 21.29 27.10 -9.41
N SER A 83 22.24 27.27 -8.49
CA SER A 83 22.77 26.18 -7.65
C SER A 83 21.67 25.52 -6.82
N ASN A 84 20.84 26.30 -6.13
CA ASN A 84 19.76 25.78 -5.31
C ASN A 84 18.66 25.11 -6.16
N LYS A 85 18.48 25.53 -7.42
CA LYS A 85 17.55 24.86 -8.35
C LYS A 85 18.06 23.47 -8.73
N GLU A 86 19.33 23.39 -9.11
CA GLU A 86 19.99 22.13 -9.43
C GLU A 86 19.99 21.18 -8.22
N GLU A 87 20.28 21.70 -7.02
CA GLU A 87 20.22 20.96 -5.75
C GLU A 87 18.80 20.46 -5.44
N LEU A 88 17.78 21.31 -5.59
CA LEU A 88 16.38 20.91 -5.38
C LEU A 88 15.95 19.79 -6.35
N GLU A 89 16.38 19.86 -7.61
CA GLU A 89 16.10 18.82 -8.60
C GLU A 89 16.82 17.50 -8.29
N GLU A 90 18.06 17.58 -7.81
CA GLU A 90 18.84 16.42 -7.36
C GLU A 90 18.20 15.74 -6.15
N LEU A 91 17.88 16.51 -5.10
CA LEU A 91 17.24 16.00 -3.88
C LEU A 91 15.89 15.32 -4.20
N ARG A 92 15.09 15.90 -5.09
CA ARG A 92 13.83 15.28 -5.53
C ARG A 92 14.04 13.95 -6.24
N ARG A 93 15.11 13.81 -7.03
CA ARG A 93 15.45 12.54 -7.67
C ARG A 93 15.90 11.51 -6.63
N GLN A 94 16.77 11.90 -5.72
CA GLN A 94 17.22 11.03 -4.63
C GLN A 94 16.06 10.57 -3.75
N ALA A 95 15.10 11.44 -3.43
CA ALA A 95 13.89 11.07 -2.70
C ALA A 95 13.05 10.01 -3.46
N MET A 96 12.96 10.11 -4.79
CA MET A 96 12.27 9.11 -5.60
C MET A 96 13.01 7.75 -5.60
N ASP A 97 14.33 7.77 -5.72
CA ASP A 97 15.16 6.55 -5.72
C ASP A 97 15.08 5.86 -4.35
N LEU A 98 15.20 6.61 -3.25
CA LEU A 98 15.04 6.07 -1.89
C LEU A 98 13.62 5.56 -1.64
N ALA A 99 12.59 6.20 -2.17
CA ALA A 99 11.22 5.71 -2.04
C ALA A 99 11.03 4.32 -2.69
N GLU A 100 11.67 4.10 -3.84
CA GLU A 100 11.69 2.79 -4.51
C GLU A 100 12.49 1.76 -3.69
N GLU A 101 13.66 2.14 -3.18
CA GLU A 101 14.49 1.29 -2.32
C GLU A 101 13.77 0.89 -1.03
N HIS A 102 13.15 1.86 -0.33
CA HIS A 102 12.37 1.63 0.88
C HIS A 102 11.24 0.63 0.62
N GLN A 103 10.51 0.84 -0.48
CA GLN A 103 9.44 -0.07 -0.85
C GLN A 103 9.96 -1.49 -1.14
N GLN A 104 11.13 -1.61 -1.75
CA GLN A 104 11.78 -2.90 -1.96
C GLN A 104 12.11 -3.57 -0.63
N ALA A 105 12.81 -2.88 0.28
CA ALA A 105 13.19 -3.41 1.59
C ALA A 105 11.96 -3.85 2.40
N ARG A 106 10.92 -3.00 2.46
CA ARG A 106 9.68 -3.30 3.19
C ARG A 106 8.92 -4.51 2.63
N SER A 107 8.90 -4.65 1.30
CA SER A 107 8.29 -5.81 0.66
C SER A 107 9.04 -7.11 0.98
N GLU A 108 10.36 -7.05 1.11
CA GLU A 108 11.20 -8.21 1.44
C GLU A 108 11.02 -8.62 2.91
N GLU A 109 10.97 -7.64 3.83
CA GLU A 109 10.62 -7.84 5.24
C GLU A 109 9.24 -8.48 5.39
N THR A 110 8.20 -7.89 4.78
CA THR A 110 6.83 -8.41 4.83
C THR A 110 6.74 -9.84 4.29
N THR A 111 7.47 -10.14 3.21
CA THR A 111 7.51 -11.51 2.66
C THR A 111 8.19 -12.47 3.64
N SER A 112 9.27 -12.04 4.30
CA SER A 112 9.93 -12.85 5.32
C SER A 112 9.01 -13.13 6.51
N GLU A 113 8.29 -12.13 7.00
CA GLU A 113 7.29 -12.26 8.08
C GLU A 113 6.23 -13.32 7.72
N ILE A 114 5.63 -13.21 6.53
CA ILE A 114 4.62 -14.17 6.03
C ILE A 114 5.19 -15.59 5.94
N LEU A 115 6.44 -15.75 5.50
CA LEU A 115 7.05 -17.07 5.35
C LEU A 115 7.43 -17.72 6.68
N GLN A 116 7.74 -16.91 7.70
CA GLN A 116 8.04 -17.34 9.06
C GLN A 116 6.78 -17.68 9.87
N GLU A 117 5.64 -17.07 9.56
CA GLU A 117 4.36 -17.45 10.14
C GLU A 117 4.04 -18.92 9.79
N LYS A 118 3.89 -19.75 10.84
CA LYS A 118 3.46 -21.15 10.74
C LYS A 118 1.93 -21.28 10.66
N THR A 119 1.25 -20.29 10.11
CA THR A 119 -0.20 -20.30 10.00
C THR A 119 -0.61 -21.18 8.82
N GLU A 120 -1.56 -22.08 9.07
CA GLU A 120 -2.26 -22.81 8.02
C GLU A 120 -3.02 -21.78 7.19
N ALA A 121 -2.45 -21.39 6.06
CA ALA A 121 -3.08 -20.45 5.15
C ALA A 121 -4.43 -21.04 4.69
N SER A 122 -5.52 -20.53 5.26
CA SER A 122 -6.86 -21.01 4.96
C SER A 122 -7.24 -20.54 3.56
N ALA A 123 -7.46 -21.51 2.67
CA ALA A 123 -7.83 -21.27 1.29
C ALA A 123 -9.30 -20.83 1.19
N THR A 124 -9.64 -19.64 1.66
CA THR A 124 -10.95 -19.06 1.39
C THR A 124 -10.96 -18.62 -0.07
N SER A 125 -11.59 -19.40 -0.96
CA SER A 125 -11.90 -18.90 -2.30
C SER A 125 -12.77 -17.65 -2.14
N LEU A 126 -12.35 -16.52 -2.69
CA LEU A 126 -13.05 -15.25 -2.50
C LEU A 126 -14.45 -15.33 -3.13
N SER A 127 -15.46 -15.62 -2.31
CA SER A 127 -16.85 -15.39 -2.70
C SER A 127 -17.18 -13.91 -2.54
N GLN A 128 -18.29 -13.50 -3.13
CA GLN A 128 -18.89 -12.17 -2.92
C GLN A 128 -19.06 -11.83 -1.42
N ASP A 129 -19.10 -12.85 -0.56
CA ASP A 129 -19.29 -12.75 0.88
C ASP A 129 -18.01 -12.36 1.64
N TYR A 130 -16.85 -12.26 0.97
CA TYR A 130 -15.57 -11.88 1.59
C TYR A 130 -14.94 -10.64 0.96
N LEU A 131 -15.73 -9.82 0.26
CA LEU A 131 -15.23 -8.62 -0.41
C LEU A 131 -14.60 -7.59 0.54
N HIS A 132 -14.93 -7.60 1.84
CA HIS A 132 -14.30 -6.71 2.82
C HIS A 132 -12.80 -7.01 2.99
N ILE A 133 -12.32 -8.21 2.63
CA ILE A 133 -10.88 -8.53 2.59
C ILE A 133 -10.18 -7.69 1.50
N LEU A 134 -10.84 -7.47 0.37
CA LEU A 134 -10.32 -6.58 -0.67
C LEU A 134 -10.32 -5.13 -0.18
N ASP A 135 -11.34 -4.73 0.58
CA ASP A 135 -11.37 -3.39 1.18
C ASP A 135 -10.26 -3.18 2.21
N TRP A 136 -10.03 -4.18 3.06
CA TRP A 136 -8.90 -4.23 4.00
C TRP A 136 -7.56 -4.02 3.30
N SER A 137 -7.39 -4.65 2.14
CA SER A 137 -6.12 -4.67 1.41
C SER A 137 -5.87 -3.43 0.56
N ARG A 138 -6.80 -2.46 0.53
CA ARG A 138 -6.64 -1.21 -0.24
C ARG A 138 -5.69 -0.26 0.47
N GLY A 139 -4.68 0.20 -0.26
CA GLY A 139 -3.76 1.24 0.20
C GLY A 139 -2.31 0.84 -0.04
N PRO A 140 -1.82 -0.18 0.67
CA PRO A 140 -0.44 -0.63 0.52
C PRO A 140 -0.10 -0.98 -0.92
N ALA A 141 1.14 -0.67 -1.29
CA ALA A 141 1.65 -0.95 -2.62
C ALA A 141 2.18 -2.39 -2.69
N VAL A 142 1.77 -3.12 -3.72
CA VAL A 142 2.10 -4.53 -3.93
C VAL A 142 3.19 -4.62 -5.00
N ARG A 143 4.43 -4.85 -4.59
CA ARG A 143 5.60 -4.92 -5.50
C ARG A 143 5.46 -6.00 -6.56
N MET A 144 4.92 -7.17 -6.18
CA MET A 144 4.67 -8.29 -7.11
C MET A 144 3.65 -7.96 -8.20
N LYS A 145 2.99 -6.79 -8.13
CA LYS A 145 2.10 -6.26 -9.16
C LYS A 145 2.69 -5.00 -9.79
N PRO A 146 3.67 -5.11 -10.72
CA PRO A 146 4.25 -3.94 -11.37
C PRO A 146 3.30 -3.34 -12.41
N CYS A 147 3.31 -2.01 -12.51
CA CYS A 147 2.57 -1.30 -13.54
C CYS A 147 3.08 -1.68 -14.94
N PRO A 148 2.21 -2.03 -15.90
CA PRO A 148 2.64 -2.38 -17.26
C PRO A 148 3.22 -1.19 -18.03
N LYS A 149 2.98 0.05 -17.58
CA LYS A 149 3.39 1.28 -18.27
C LYS A 149 4.73 1.83 -17.78
N CYS A 150 4.90 1.95 -16.46
CA CYS A 150 6.09 2.56 -15.85
C CYS A 150 6.84 1.63 -14.88
N ARG A 151 6.42 0.37 -14.74
CA ARG A 151 6.98 -0.64 -13.82
C ARG A 151 6.86 -0.33 -12.33
N ALA A 152 6.54 0.90 -11.94
CA ALA A 152 6.23 1.25 -10.56
C ALA A 152 5.16 0.30 -9.97
N PRO A 153 5.24 -0.03 -8.68
CA PRO A 153 4.27 -0.92 -8.04
C PRO A 153 2.83 -0.43 -8.14
N MET A 154 1.89 -1.34 -7.91
CA MET A 154 0.46 -1.05 -7.94
C MET A 154 -0.16 -1.29 -6.57
N HIS A 155 -1.17 -0.51 -6.21
CA HIS A 155 -2.01 -0.75 -5.03
C HIS A 155 -3.40 -1.18 -5.48
N LEU A 156 -4.07 -1.95 -4.62
CA LEU A 156 -5.46 -2.31 -4.87
C LEU A 156 -6.34 -1.07 -4.67
N ASN A 157 -7.29 -0.90 -5.58
CA ASN A 157 -8.23 0.19 -5.55
C ASN A 157 -9.61 -0.27 -6.00
N ARG A 158 -10.64 0.52 -5.67
CA ARG A 158 -12.05 0.25 -5.98
C ARG A 158 -12.63 1.41 -6.76
N ARG A 159 -13.43 1.12 -7.78
CA ARG A 159 -14.17 2.15 -8.52
C ARG A 159 -15.09 2.91 -7.58
N ASN A 160 -15.18 4.23 -7.78
CA ASN A 160 -16.23 5.00 -7.12
C ASN A 160 -17.58 4.57 -7.72
N GLN A 161 -18.51 4.22 -6.85
CA GLN A 161 -19.88 3.87 -7.21
C GLN A 161 -20.85 4.83 -6.50
N PRO A 162 -22.10 4.96 -6.98
CA PRO A 162 -23.15 5.68 -6.27
C PRO A 162 -23.35 5.15 -4.85
N GLN A 163 -23.89 6.00 -3.96
CA GLN A 163 -24.30 5.56 -2.63
C GLN A 163 -25.30 4.39 -2.75
N ASN A 164 -25.08 3.33 -1.96
CA ASN A 164 -25.86 2.08 -1.91
C ASN A 164 -25.65 1.07 -3.05
N ALA A 165 -24.68 1.28 -3.94
CA ALA A 165 -24.35 0.26 -4.93
C ALA A 165 -23.72 -0.98 -4.26
N ILE A 166 -24.14 -2.17 -4.71
CA ILE A 166 -23.51 -3.43 -4.30
C ILE A 166 -22.21 -3.58 -5.07
N PHE A 167 -21.09 -3.53 -4.37
CA PHE A 167 -19.78 -3.77 -4.96
C PHE A 167 -19.60 -5.24 -5.31
N THR A 168 -18.92 -5.52 -6.41
CA THR A 168 -18.52 -6.84 -6.87
C THR A 168 -17.00 -6.89 -7.03
N ILE A 169 -16.43 -8.09 -7.21
CA ILE A 169 -15.00 -8.26 -7.51
C ILE A 169 -14.58 -7.40 -8.74
N LYS A 170 -15.47 -7.22 -9.72
CA LYS A 170 -15.21 -6.44 -10.95
C LYS A 170 -15.01 -4.94 -10.71
N ASP A 171 -15.41 -4.44 -9.55
CA ASP A 171 -15.21 -3.05 -9.15
C ASP A 171 -13.79 -2.78 -8.65
N TYR A 172 -13.04 -3.83 -8.35
CA TYR A 172 -11.66 -3.73 -7.91
C TYR A 172 -10.71 -3.75 -9.10
N PHE A 173 -9.63 -2.99 -8.98
CA PHE A 173 -8.59 -2.91 -9.97
C PHE A 173 -7.27 -2.52 -9.32
N TRP A 174 -6.18 -2.92 -9.94
CA TRP A 174 -4.85 -2.47 -9.59
C TRP A 174 -4.63 -1.09 -10.19
N ALA A 175 -4.22 -0.13 -9.38
CA ALA A 175 -3.81 1.20 -9.82
C ALA A 175 -2.32 1.38 -9.57
N CYS A 176 -1.61 1.97 -10.53
CA CYS A 176 -0.23 2.42 -10.29
C CYS A 176 -0.16 3.31 -9.04
N THR A 177 0.87 3.19 -8.22
CA THR A 177 1.12 4.13 -7.11
C THR A 177 1.12 5.59 -7.56
N ASN A 178 1.57 5.84 -8.79
CA ASN A 178 1.62 7.17 -9.41
C ASN A 178 0.31 7.59 -10.11
N PHE A 179 -0.79 6.85 -9.90
CA PHE A 179 -2.09 7.09 -10.56
C PHE A 179 -2.74 8.42 -10.19
N TYR A 180 -2.64 8.81 -8.91
CA TYR A 180 -3.24 10.05 -8.37
C TYR A 180 -2.25 11.21 -8.27
N ILE A 181 -1.07 11.09 -8.89
CA ILE A 181 -0.18 12.23 -9.06
C ILE A 181 -0.89 13.27 -9.97
N PRO A 182 -0.92 14.56 -9.59
CA PRO A 182 -1.62 15.60 -10.34
C PRO A 182 -1.17 15.70 -11.80
N GLU A 183 -2.08 16.18 -12.66
CA GLU A 183 -1.76 16.54 -14.04
C GLU A 183 -0.55 17.48 -14.09
N GLY A 184 0.37 17.24 -15.03
CA GLY A 184 1.57 18.08 -15.20
C GLY A 184 2.70 17.83 -14.20
N THR A 185 2.52 16.97 -13.18
CA THR A 185 3.62 16.58 -12.28
C THR A 185 4.44 15.44 -12.90
N PRO A 186 5.79 15.50 -12.90
CA PRO A 186 6.66 14.42 -13.35
C PRO A 186 6.36 13.08 -12.65
N GLY A 187 6.60 11.97 -13.33
CA GLY A 187 6.39 10.61 -12.77
C GLY A 187 4.93 10.12 -12.74
N ARG A 188 3.95 10.97 -13.08
CA ARG A 188 2.53 10.58 -13.17
C ARG A 188 2.32 9.38 -14.10
N CYS A 189 1.54 8.39 -13.66
CA CYS A 189 1.17 7.25 -14.48
C CYS A 189 -0.26 6.76 -14.27
N LYS A 190 -1.12 6.88 -15.30
CA LYS A 190 -2.49 6.33 -15.30
C LYS A 190 -2.53 4.85 -15.66
N GLY A 191 -1.60 4.05 -15.17
CA GLY A 191 -1.56 2.61 -15.41
C GLY A 191 -2.55 1.88 -14.51
N THR A 192 -3.39 1.02 -15.09
CA THR A 192 -4.33 0.18 -14.36
C THR A 192 -4.35 -1.23 -14.92
N LEU A 193 -4.73 -2.19 -14.09
CA LEU A 193 -5.00 -3.57 -14.49
C LEU A 193 -6.29 -4.04 -13.79
N PRO A 194 -7.13 -4.86 -14.43
CA PRO A 194 -8.28 -5.47 -13.76
C PRO A 194 -7.79 -6.34 -12.59
N PHE A 195 -8.57 -6.36 -11.51
CA PHE A 195 -8.39 -7.35 -10.46
C PHE A 195 -8.96 -8.69 -10.93
N SER A 196 -8.28 -9.79 -10.60
CA SER A 196 -8.71 -11.15 -10.90
C SER A 196 -8.60 -12.03 -9.66
N ASP A 197 -9.38 -13.12 -9.61
CA ASP A 197 -9.34 -14.05 -8.47
C ASP A 197 -7.94 -14.64 -8.21
N GLN A 198 -7.11 -14.70 -9.26
CA GLN A 198 -5.71 -15.12 -9.19
C GLN A 198 -4.84 -14.18 -8.35
N ASP A 199 -5.25 -12.92 -8.24
CA ASP A 199 -4.53 -11.91 -7.48
C ASP A 199 -4.80 -12.00 -5.96
N PHE A 200 -5.76 -12.83 -5.52
CA PHE A 200 -6.10 -12.95 -4.10
C PHE A 200 -4.94 -13.45 -3.24
N GLY A 201 -4.11 -14.34 -3.78
CA GLY A 201 -2.92 -14.84 -3.07
C GLY A 201 -1.91 -13.75 -2.71
N LEU A 202 -2.04 -12.54 -3.27
CA LEU A 202 -1.20 -11.38 -2.94
C LEU A 202 -1.71 -10.59 -1.71
N LEU A 203 -2.89 -10.92 -1.18
CA LEU A 203 -3.63 -10.06 -0.25
C LEU A 203 -3.94 -10.73 1.11
N HIS A 204 -3.85 -12.05 1.20
CA HIS A 204 -4.28 -12.77 2.39
C HIS A 204 -3.21 -12.76 3.49
N LYS A 205 -3.62 -12.37 4.70
CA LYS A 205 -2.90 -12.60 5.96
C LYS A 205 -3.78 -13.49 6.85
N ALA A 206 -3.22 -14.56 7.38
CA ALA A 206 -3.93 -15.47 8.28
C ALA A 206 -3.96 -14.90 9.72
N GLY A 207 -4.90 -15.35 10.55
CA GLY A 207 -4.95 -14.98 11.97
C GLY A 207 -5.41 -13.55 12.26
N ILE A 208 -5.97 -12.84 11.26
CA ILE A 208 -6.61 -11.54 11.45
C ILE A 208 -8.12 -11.77 11.61
N PRO A 209 -8.72 -11.51 12.80
CA PRO A 209 -10.13 -11.82 13.07
C PRO A 209 -11.11 -11.23 12.05
N GLU A 210 -10.84 -10.03 11.54
CA GLU A 210 -11.66 -9.37 10.52
C GLU A 210 -11.70 -10.11 9.19
N LEU A 211 -10.65 -10.87 8.87
CA LEU A 211 -10.54 -11.62 7.62
C LEU A 211 -11.14 -13.03 7.73
N GLU A 212 -11.46 -13.49 8.94
CA GLU A 212 -12.01 -14.83 9.22
C GLU A 212 -13.54 -14.88 9.19
N ILE A 213 -14.20 -13.73 9.28
CA ILE A 213 -15.66 -13.61 9.19
C ILE A 213 -16.11 -13.16 7.80
N ASN A 214 -17.35 -13.46 7.43
CA ASN A 214 -17.94 -12.95 6.20
C ASN A 214 -18.30 -11.45 6.32
N ARG A 215 -18.52 -10.81 5.17
CA ARG A 215 -18.84 -9.39 5.00
C ARG A 215 -20.10 -8.99 5.75
N ASP A 216 -21.13 -9.83 5.72
CA ASP A 216 -22.42 -9.49 6.33
C ASP A 216 -22.31 -9.46 7.86
N HIS A 217 -21.57 -10.41 8.46
CA HIS A 217 -21.21 -10.39 9.87
C HIS A 217 -20.32 -9.20 10.21
N PHE A 218 -19.29 -8.92 9.41
CA PHE A 218 -18.40 -7.78 9.61
C PHE A 218 -19.17 -6.46 9.58
N THR A 219 -20.05 -6.28 8.59
CA THR A 219 -20.92 -5.11 8.46
C THR A 219 -21.90 -5.00 9.62
N LEU A 220 -22.51 -6.12 10.03
CA LEU A 220 -23.42 -6.15 11.17
C LEU A 220 -22.73 -5.71 12.45
N ILE A 221 -21.51 -6.17 12.74
CA ILE A 221 -20.77 -5.78 13.94
C ILE A 221 -20.38 -4.30 13.87
N THR A 222 -19.76 -3.89 12.77
CA THR A 222 -19.18 -2.54 12.60
C THR A 222 -20.24 -1.45 12.44
N SER A 223 -21.50 -1.79 12.16
CA SER A 223 -22.62 -0.85 12.11
C SER A 223 -23.29 -0.59 13.47
N GLN A 224 -22.96 -1.38 14.51
CA GLN A 224 -23.54 -1.18 15.84
C GLN A 224 -22.93 0.04 16.53
N LYS A 225 -23.78 0.85 17.19
CA LYS A 225 -23.35 2.05 17.92
C LYS A 225 -22.19 1.80 18.91
N PRO A 226 -22.19 0.73 19.73
CA PRO A 226 -21.06 0.44 20.62
C PRO A 226 -19.75 0.20 19.85
N ALA A 227 -19.79 -0.54 18.74
CA ALA A 227 -18.62 -0.79 17.91
C ALA A 227 -18.08 0.51 17.29
N LEU A 228 -18.97 1.35 16.74
CA LEU A 228 -18.59 2.66 16.18
C LEU A 228 -17.86 3.55 17.20
N LYS A 229 -18.31 3.58 18.47
CA LYS A 229 -17.62 4.32 19.54
C LYS A 229 -16.24 3.76 19.87
N VAL A 230 -16.08 2.44 19.83
CA VAL A 230 -14.76 1.81 20.05
C VAL A 230 -13.81 2.15 18.91
N ILE A 231 -14.29 2.06 17.67
CA ILE A 231 -13.53 2.42 16.45
C ILE A 231 -13.10 3.89 16.53
N GLU A 232 -14.03 4.79 16.79
CA GLU A 232 -13.76 6.23 16.93
C GLU A 232 -12.70 6.51 17.99
N ARG A 233 -12.83 5.91 19.18
CA ARG A 233 -11.84 6.06 20.26
C ARG A 233 -10.45 5.58 19.84
N ARG A 234 -10.35 4.38 19.24
CA ARG A 234 -9.06 3.80 18.81
C ARG A 234 -8.42 4.64 17.69
N MET A 235 -9.20 5.05 16.70
CA MET A 235 -8.72 5.90 15.61
C MET A 235 -8.25 7.27 16.12
N SER A 236 -8.99 7.88 17.05
CA SER A 236 -8.62 9.16 17.66
C SER A 236 -7.31 9.07 18.43
N GLN A 237 -7.07 7.96 19.12
CA GLN A 237 -5.80 7.70 19.82
C GLN A 237 -4.62 7.50 18.86
N ALA A 238 -4.89 7.11 17.61
CA ALA A 238 -3.87 6.90 16.57
C ALA A 238 -3.64 8.14 15.68
N ILE A 239 -4.31 9.29 15.93
CA ILE A 239 -4.10 10.52 15.16
C ILE A 239 -2.62 10.92 15.23
N GLY A 240 -2.04 11.23 14.08
CA GLY A 240 -0.61 11.54 13.97
C GLY A 240 0.29 10.32 13.75
N ALA A 241 -0.23 9.08 13.82
CA ALA A 241 0.53 7.89 13.47
C ALA A 241 0.83 7.83 11.96
N GLN A 242 2.04 7.38 11.63
CA GLN A 242 2.51 7.16 10.26
C GLN A 242 2.17 5.74 9.80
N ASP A 243 1.54 5.59 8.64
CA ASP A 243 1.30 4.29 8.00
C ASP A 243 2.47 3.95 7.06
N ILE A 244 3.44 3.17 7.58
CA ILE A 244 4.69 2.82 6.88
C ILE A 244 4.50 1.99 5.61
N ASP A 245 3.33 1.34 5.47
CA ASP A 245 3.02 0.54 4.29
C ASP A 245 2.27 1.38 3.23
N VAL A 246 1.91 2.63 3.53
CA VAL A 246 1.16 3.53 2.64
C VAL A 246 1.89 4.86 2.47
N ASN A 247 2.71 4.96 1.43
CA ASN A 247 3.57 6.11 1.18
C ASN A 247 2.97 7.14 0.20
N CYS A 248 3.44 8.38 0.32
CA CYS A 248 3.20 9.45 -0.64
C CYS A 248 3.92 9.12 -1.96
N PRO A 249 3.22 9.09 -3.11
CA PRO A 249 3.84 8.77 -4.39
C PRO A 249 4.71 9.90 -4.96
N ILE A 250 4.76 11.05 -4.29
CA ILE A 250 5.57 12.21 -4.70
C ILE A 250 6.83 12.32 -3.83
N HIS A 251 6.69 12.16 -2.51
CA HIS A 251 7.76 12.42 -1.55
C HIS A 251 8.32 11.15 -0.88
N GLY A 252 7.75 9.97 -1.14
CA GLY A 252 8.19 8.72 -0.50
C GLY A 252 7.83 8.57 0.98
N LEU A 253 7.45 9.67 1.66
CA LEU A 253 7.10 9.69 3.08
C LEU A 253 5.86 8.84 3.40
N PRO A 254 5.83 8.16 4.56
CA PRO A 254 4.63 7.49 5.05
C PRO A 254 3.51 8.51 5.28
N LEU A 255 2.30 8.14 4.88
CA LEU A 255 1.15 9.03 5.11
C LEU A 255 0.74 8.99 6.58
N VAL A 256 0.38 10.16 7.11
CA VAL A 256 0.02 10.37 8.50
C VAL A 256 -1.50 10.38 8.67
N LEU A 257 -2.02 9.71 9.69
CA LEU A 257 -3.43 9.74 10.01
C LEU A 257 -3.87 11.13 10.46
N GLN A 258 -4.96 11.60 9.87
CA GLN A 258 -5.62 12.85 10.17
C GLN A 258 -7.14 12.63 10.30
N GLU A 259 -7.77 13.56 11.01
CA GLU A 259 -9.20 13.62 11.22
C GLU A 259 -9.78 14.84 10.49
N LYS A 260 -11.01 14.73 9.97
CA LYS A 260 -11.71 15.88 9.38
C LYS A 260 -12.33 16.72 10.48
N GLN A 261 -12.17 18.05 10.42
CA GLN A 261 -12.77 18.94 11.45
C GLN A 261 -14.30 19.11 11.34
N THR A 262 -14.93 18.64 10.27
CA THR A 262 -16.33 18.97 9.93
C THR A 262 -17.28 17.76 9.85
N ALA A 263 -16.93 16.62 10.44
CA ALA A 263 -17.86 15.48 10.36
C ALA A 263 -19.05 15.65 11.30
N GLU A 264 -20.22 15.26 10.81
CA GLU A 264 -21.42 15.13 11.61
C GLU A 264 -21.26 13.98 12.61
N GLU A 265 -21.75 14.17 13.84
CA GLU A 265 -21.75 13.14 14.88
C GLU A 265 -22.35 11.83 14.34
N GLY A 266 -21.60 10.73 14.43
CA GLY A 266 -22.07 9.39 14.08
C GLY A 266 -21.65 8.85 12.71
N ASN A 267 -20.92 9.61 11.87
CA ASN A 267 -20.37 9.10 10.60
C ASN A 267 -18.86 8.84 10.65
N VAL A 268 -18.46 7.88 11.50
CA VAL A 268 -17.06 7.47 11.74
C VAL A 268 -16.35 7.02 10.45
N LEU A 269 -17.09 6.48 9.48
CA LEU A 269 -16.54 5.84 8.27
C LEU A 269 -16.05 6.78 7.17
N ASP A 270 -16.32 8.09 7.25
CA ASP A 270 -15.71 9.11 6.37
C ASP A 270 -14.94 10.17 7.19
N TYR A 271 -14.60 9.86 8.44
CA TYR A 271 -13.98 10.82 9.36
C TYR A 271 -12.46 10.91 9.20
N TYR A 272 -11.83 9.79 8.85
CA TYR A 272 -10.39 9.63 8.86
C TYR A 272 -9.78 9.55 7.46
N TYR A 273 -8.58 10.10 7.32
CA TYR A 273 -7.81 10.05 6.09
C TYR A 273 -6.31 10.07 6.39
N LEU A 274 -5.53 9.49 5.49
CA LEU A 274 -4.08 9.57 5.49
C LEU A 274 -3.63 10.76 4.64
N ARG A 275 -2.65 11.54 5.10
CA ARG A 275 -2.13 12.72 4.41
C ARG A 275 -0.60 12.74 4.40
N CYS A 276 -0.01 13.22 3.31
CA CYS A 276 1.44 13.40 3.24
C CYS A 276 1.89 14.50 4.23
N PRO A 277 2.91 14.26 5.06
CA PRO A 277 3.40 15.25 6.03
C PRO A 277 4.18 16.40 5.38
N HIS A 278 4.68 16.23 4.15
CA HIS A 278 5.40 17.27 3.44
C HIS A 278 4.55 18.54 3.24
N ILE A 279 5.14 19.70 3.55
CA ILE A 279 4.45 20.99 3.55
C ILE A 279 4.00 21.35 2.12
N GLY A 280 2.71 21.62 1.94
CA GLY A 280 2.16 21.98 0.62
C GLY A 280 1.82 20.77 -0.26
N CYS A 281 2.13 19.54 0.18
CA CYS A 281 1.65 18.36 -0.51
C CYS A 281 0.14 18.16 -0.29
N GLY A 282 -0.59 17.99 -1.40
CA GLY A 282 -2.03 17.70 -1.39
C GLY A 282 -2.39 16.21 -1.40
N GLN A 283 -1.39 15.31 -1.35
CA GLN A 283 -1.64 13.87 -1.42
C GLN A 283 -2.37 13.37 -0.18
N THR A 284 -3.54 12.79 -0.40
CA THR A 284 -4.41 12.24 0.65
C THR A 284 -5.02 10.91 0.21
N ARG A 285 -5.34 10.06 1.17
CA ARG A 285 -6.09 8.82 0.97
C ARG A 285 -7.18 8.69 2.02
N LYS A 286 -8.43 8.65 1.59
CA LYS A 286 -9.58 8.48 2.48
C LYS A 286 -9.67 7.03 2.96
N LEU A 287 -9.95 6.83 4.24
CA LEU A 287 -10.33 5.54 4.82
C LEU A 287 -11.87 5.53 4.83
N LYS A 288 -12.49 4.84 3.87
CA LYS A 288 -13.91 5.01 3.53
C LYS A 288 -14.83 3.94 4.13
N ASP A 289 -14.26 2.92 4.77
CA ASP A 289 -15.00 1.76 5.24
C ASP A 289 -14.30 1.12 6.45
N ALA A 290 -15.04 0.33 7.23
CA ALA A 290 -14.54 -0.23 8.47
C ALA A 290 -13.36 -1.19 8.25
N ALA A 291 -13.29 -1.85 7.08
CA ALA A 291 -12.18 -2.73 6.75
C ALA A 291 -10.89 -1.93 6.54
N GLN A 292 -10.96 -0.77 5.88
CA GLN A 292 -9.81 0.14 5.77
C GLN A 292 -9.36 0.70 7.13
N LEU A 293 -10.29 1.03 8.03
CA LEU A 293 -9.97 1.50 9.38
C LEU A 293 -9.29 0.39 10.20
N ALA A 294 -9.83 -0.82 10.17
CA ALA A 294 -9.25 -1.96 10.87
C ALA A 294 -7.87 -2.31 10.33
N SER A 295 -7.71 -2.30 9.00
CA SER A 295 -6.43 -2.50 8.31
C SER A 295 -5.37 -1.51 8.76
N PHE A 296 -5.74 -0.23 8.89
CA PHE A 296 -4.86 0.78 9.45
C PHE A 296 -4.51 0.48 10.92
N LEU A 297 -5.49 0.24 11.78
CA LEU A 297 -5.26 -0.06 13.20
C LEU A 297 -4.32 -1.26 13.38
N THR A 298 -4.56 -2.36 12.65
CA THR A 298 -3.70 -3.54 12.72
C THR A 298 -2.25 -3.25 12.35
N ARG A 299 -2.00 -2.38 11.36
CA ARG A 299 -0.62 -2.00 10.99
C ARG A 299 0.05 -1.14 12.05
N ILE A 300 -0.71 -0.28 12.74
CA ILE A 300 -0.15 0.67 13.71
C ILE A 300 -0.04 0.08 15.12
N THR A 301 -1.02 -0.71 15.54
CA THR A 301 -1.12 -1.20 16.93
C THR A 301 -0.98 -2.71 17.05
N GLY A 302 -0.95 -3.46 15.94
CA GLY A 302 -1.03 -4.91 15.93
C GLY A 302 -2.44 -5.47 16.18
N GLU A 303 -3.41 -4.60 16.49
CA GLU A 303 -4.79 -4.96 16.84
C GLU A 303 -5.78 -4.29 15.90
N GLY A 304 -6.77 -5.05 15.44
CA GLY A 304 -7.82 -4.54 14.54
C GLY A 304 -8.99 -3.88 15.29
N ILE A 305 -10.16 -3.86 14.65
CA ILE A 305 -11.43 -3.43 15.26
C ILE A 305 -12.05 -4.54 16.13
N LEU A 306 -11.86 -5.80 15.76
CA LEU A 306 -12.43 -6.97 16.44
C LEU A 306 -11.52 -7.55 17.53
N SER A 307 -10.31 -7.02 17.68
CA SER A 307 -9.36 -7.35 18.75
C SER A 307 -9.73 -6.70 20.09
#